data_AF-A0A1E3Q1E3-F1
#
_entry.id   AF-A0A1E3Q1E3-F1
#
_cell.length_a   1.000
_cell.length_b   1.000
_cell.length_c   1.000
_cell.angle_alpha   90.00
_cell.angle_beta   90.00
_cell.angle_gamma   90.00
#
_symmetry.space_group_name_H-M   'P 1'
#
loop_
_entity.id
_entity.type
_entity.pdbx_description
1 polymer ?
#
loop_
_entity_poly.entity_id
_entity_poly.type
_entity_poly.pdbx_seq_one_letter_code
_entity_poly.pdbx_strand_id
1 'polypeptide(L)'
;MQHNRIRITPPTEHEKKAAPYGLDWDVLFVGQCSDHSNDDRLDLAHIYEDPNVPSRHDTFFHFIGQMESLGIRDSNFGKMRVIAPSWNPVCTMGYAITRRGAERLILDISYRGITGPVDIDIIRKLQQGIIRGYTITPPLFSAWRVDGAKDSDNQALENDQSKLGTGNLNGYSTSLKMSARKEMVKILDLHNWDDVQRALPPRPNPTMTTAEEAEEQEEQRKAKIEKKAIEEAWTTRKLEMGLLMEKWGG
;
A
#
# COMPACT_ATOMS: atom_id res chain seq x y z
N MET A 1 -33.23 9.67 -18.71
CA MET A 1 -32.28 9.26 -19.77
C MET A 1 -30.97 9.98 -19.51
N GLN A 2 -29.89 9.25 -19.21
CA GLN A 2 -28.59 9.86 -18.91
C GLN A 2 -28.06 10.59 -20.16
N HIS A 3 -27.82 11.90 -20.08
CA HIS A 3 -26.86 12.54 -20.97
C HIS A 3 -25.46 12.31 -20.40
N ASN A 4 -25.00 11.08 -20.65
CA ASN A 4 -23.77 10.47 -20.19
C ASN A 4 -22.58 10.78 -21.12
N ARG A 5 -22.45 12.04 -21.56
CA ARG A 5 -21.27 12.44 -22.32
C ARG A 5 -20.22 12.98 -21.35
N ILE A 6 -19.06 12.34 -21.34
CA ILE A 6 -17.79 12.97 -20.98
C ILE A 6 -17.79 14.33 -21.68
N ARG A 7 -17.42 15.37 -20.96
CA ARG A 7 -17.44 16.73 -21.49
C ARG A 7 -16.58 16.76 -22.76
N ILE A 8 -17.24 17.04 -23.88
CA ILE A 8 -16.59 17.12 -25.20
C ILE A 8 -16.02 18.53 -25.46
N THR A 9 -16.42 19.50 -24.65
CA THR A 9 -15.90 20.87 -24.69
C THR A 9 -14.88 21.07 -23.56
N PRO A 10 -13.73 21.71 -23.81
CA PRO A 10 -12.78 22.01 -22.74
C PRO A 10 -13.43 22.85 -21.62
N PRO A 11 -13.04 22.65 -20.34
CA PRO A 11 -13.52 23.49 -19.25
C PRO A 11 -13.01 24.93 -19.42
N THR A 12 -13.85 25.90 -19.03
CA THR A 12 -13.45 27.32 -18.97
C THR A 12 -12.37 27.56 -17.92
N GLU A 13 -11.63 28.67 -18.01
CA GLU A 13 -10.62 29.02 -17.00
C GLU A 13 -11.20 29.18 -15.60
N HIS A 14 -12.43 29.72 -15.50
CA HIS A 14 -13.14 29.80 -14.23
C HIS A 14 -13.43 28.41 -13.66
N GLU A 15 -13.91 27.49 -14.49
CA GLU A 15 -14.17 26.11 -14.10
C GLU A 15 -12.91 25.35 -13.69
N LYS A 16 -11.79 25.51 -14.41
CA LYS A 16 -10.50 24.92 -14.02
C LYS A 16 -10.04 25.43 -12.66
N LYS A 17 -10.22 26.73 -12.40
CA LYS A 17 -9.88 27.34 -11.11
C LYS A 17 -10.79 26.85 -9.98
N ALA A 18 -12.08 26.65 -10.27
CA ALA A 18 -13.07 26.22 -9.28
C ALA A 18 -13.05 24.71 -9.02
N ALA A 19 -12.56 23.90 -9.96
CA ALA A 19 -12.51 22.46 -9.89
C ALA A 19 -11.15 21.94 -10.39
N PRO A 20 -10.07 22.13 -9.60
CA PRO A 20 -8.71 21.78 -10.01
C PRO A 20 -8.52 20.29 -10.31
N TYR A 21 -9.40 19.43 -9.78
CA TYR A 21 -9.35 17.98 -9.97
C TYR A 21 -10.33 17.46 -11.03
N GLY A 22 -10.97 18.34 -11.79
CA GLY A 22 -11.88 17.99 -12.88
C GLY A 22 -13.36 18.04 -12.50
N LEU A 23 -14.19 17.97 -13.54
CA LEU A 23 -15.65 18.19 -13.45
C LEU A 23 -16.49 17.01 -13.95
N ASP A 24 -15.83 15.98 -14.48
CA ASP A 24 -16.48 14.92 -15.24
C ASP A 24 -16.63 13.60 -14.47
N TRP A 25 -16.23 13.60 -13.20
CA TRP A 25 -16.38 12.53 -12.23
C TRP A 25 -16.95 13.07 -10.90
N ASP A 26 -17.59 12.20 -10.12
CA ASP A 26 -18.15 12.55 -8.82
C ASP A 26 -17.29 11.99 -7.68
N VAL A 27 -16.91 10.70 -7.75
CA VAL A 27 -16.10 10.01 -6.73
C VAL A 27 -14.90 9.29 -7.38
N LEU A 28 -13.73 9.35 -6.75
CA LEU A 28 -12.54 8.61 -7.16
C LEU A 28 -12.08 7.74 -5.98
N PHE A 29 -12.19 6.43 -6.12
CA PHE A 29 -11.74 5.47 -5.13
C PHE A 29 -10.25 5.22 -5.27
N VAL A 30 -9.52 5.44 -4.18
CA VAL A 30 -8.07 5.24 -4.08
C VAL A 30 -7.70 4.26 -2.96
N GLY A 31 -8.68 3.81 -2.18
CA GLY A 31 -8.52 2.88 -1.07
C GLY A 31 -9.78 2.06 -0.83
N GLN A 32 -9.96 1.07 -1.69
CA GLN A 32 -11.02 0.06 -1.65
C GLN A 32 -10.43 -1.28 -1.20
N CYS A 33 -11.23 -2.11 -0.55
CA CYS A 33 -10.82 -3.45 -0.12
C CYS A 33 -11.16 -4.52 -1.17
N SER A 34 -12.07 -4.22 -2.09
CA SER A 34 -12.43 -5.00 -3.27
C SER A 34 -13.10 -4.07 -4.28
N ASP A 35 -13.07 -4.42 -5.56
CA ASP A 35 -13.82 -3.72 -6.60
C ASP A 35 -14.15 -4.64 -7.76
N HIS A 36 -15.16 -4.25 -8.52
CA HIS A 36 -15.46 -4.74 -9.85
C HIS A 36 -15.61 -3.50 -10.75
N SER A 37 -14.96 -3.51 -11.92
CA SER A 37 -15.15 -2.43 -12.90
C SER A 37 -16.52 -2.57 -13.57
N ASN A 38 -17.03 -1.49 -14.16
CA ASN A 38 -18.21 -1.61 -15.02
C ASN A 38 -17.82 -2.32 -16.33
N ASP A 39 -18.25 -3.58 -16.50
CA ASP A 39 -17.93 -4.42 -17.67
C ASP A 39 -18.43 -3.82 -18.99
N ASP A 40 -19.53 -3.08 -18.96
CA ASP A 40 -20.07 -2.41 -20.16
C ASP A 40 -19.23 -1.21 -20.58
N ARG A 41 -18.39 -0.69 -19.68
CA ARG A 41 -17.67 0.58 -19.84
C ARG A 41 -16.16 0.48 -19.70
N LEU A 42 -15.59 -0.70 -19.95
CA LEU A 42 -14.13 -0.88 -19.95
C LEU A 42 -13.44 -0.02 -21.02
N ASP A 43 -14.18 0.52 -22.01
CA ASP A 43 -13.73 1.54 -22.97
C ASP A 43 -13.17 2.81 -22.32
N LEU A 44 -13.59 3.09 -21.08
CA LEU A 44 -13.15 4.26 -20.32
C LEU A 44 -11.97 3.97 -19.38
N ALA A 45 -11.47 2.73 -19.35
CA ALA A 45 -10.33 2.39 -18.52
C ALA A 45 -9.04 3.03 -19.07
N HIS A 46 -8.22 3.56 -18.16
CA HIS A 46 -6.91 4.10 -18.47
C HIS A 46 -5.84 3.30 -17.73
N ILE A 47 -4.92 2.71 -18.48
CA ILE A 47 -3.78 1.96 -17.97
C ILE A 47 -2.54 2.83 -18.14
N TYR A 48 -1.76 2.95 -17.07
CA TYR A 48 -0.56 3.78 -17.05
C TYR A 48 0.56 3.13 -16.25
N GLU A 49 1.80 3.50 -16.59
CA GLU A 49 2.97 3.06 -15.85
C GLU A 49 3.06 3.77 -14.49
N ASP A 50 3.21 3.01 -13.41
CA ASP A 50 3.43 3.52 -12.07
C ASP A 50 4.52 2.68 -11.36
N PRO A 51 5.67 3.28 -11.03
CA PRO A 51 6.77 2.58 -10.37
C PRO A 51 6.45 2.14 -8.94
N ASN A 52 5.32 2.57 -8.36
CA ASN A 52 4.91 2.26 -6.99
C ASN A 52 3.81 1.18 -6.90
N VAL A 53 3.48 0.52 -8.01
CA VAL A 53 2.53 -0.60 -8.01
C VAL A 53 3.15 -1.80 -7.28
N PRO A 54 2.40 -2.47 -6.37
CA PRO A 54 2.83 -3.72 -5.75
C PRO A 54 3.10 -4.82 -6.78
N SER A 55 3.96 -5.78 -6.44
CA SER A 55 4.15 -6.98 -7.25
C SER A 55 2.86 -7.81 -7.33
N ARG A 56 2.79 -8.77 -8.26
CA ARG A 56 1.68 -9.73 -8.33
C ARG A 56 1.51 -10.47 -7.00
N HIS A 57 2.62 -10.85 -6.35
CA HIS A 57 2.61 -11.60 -5.10
C HIS A 57 2.06 -10.78 -3.91
N ASP A 58 2.31 -9.47 -3.92
CA ASP A 58 1.87 -8.57 -2.84
C ASP A 58 0.46 -8.02 -3.05
N THR A 59 -0.21 -8.40 -4.15
CA THR A 59 -1.52 -7.88 -4.55
C THR A 59 -2.61 -8.92 -4.33
N PHE A 60 -3.73 -8.51 -3.73
CA PHE A 60 -4.87 -9.42 -3.54
C PHE A 60 -5.44 -9.96 -4.87
N PHE A 61 -5.85 -11.24 -4.83
CA PHE A 61 -6.30 -11.98 -6.02
C PHE A 61 -7.46 -11.32 -6.79
N HIS A 62 -8.38 -10.63 -6.12
CA HIS A 62 -9.50 -9.97 -6.82
C HIS A 62 -9.04 -8.75 -7.62
N PHE A 63 -8.03 -8.01 -7.15
CA PHE A 63 -7.41 -6.93 -7.92
C PHE A 63 -6.61 -7.49 -9.09
N ILE A 64 -5.93 -8.62 -8.90
CA ILE A 64 -5.27 -9.34 -10.01
C ILE A 64 -6.29 -9.68 -11.09
N GLY A 65 -7.42 -10.31 -10.74
CA GLY A 65 -8.46 -10.67 -11.69
C GLY A 65 -9.06 -9.46 -12.44
N GLN A 66 -9.28 -8.34 -11.74
CA GLN A 66 -9.74 -7.08 -12.37
C GLN A 66 -8.70 -6.51 -13.35
N MET A 67 -7.41 -6.56 -12.99
CA MET A 67 -6.33 -6.09 -13.86
C MET A 67 -6.18 -6.98 -15.10
N GLU A 68 -6.32 -8.30 -14.93
CA GLU A 68 -6.29 -9.27 -16.04
C GLU A 68 -7.47 -9.08 -16.99
N SER A 69 -8.68 -8.81 -16.48
CA SER A 69 -9.85 -8.53 -17.33
C SER A 69 -9.69 -7.25 -18.17
N LEU A 70 -8.84 -6.32 -17.71
CA LEU A 70 -8.45 -5.10 -18.40
C LEU A 70 -7.20 -5.27 -19.30
N GLY A 71 -6.70 -6.49 -19.45
CA GLY A 71 -5.61 -6.81 -20.38
C GLY A 71 -4.19 -6.72 -19.79
N ILE A 72 -4.04 -6.53 -18.48
CA ILE A 72 -2.73 -6.60 -17.82
C ILE A 72 -2.29 -8.07 -17.72
N ARG A 73 -1.09 -8.34 -18.21
CA ARG A 73 -0.47 -9.68 -18.21
C ARG A 73 0.72 -9.74 -17.26
N ASP A 74 1.22 -10.96 -17.00
CA ASP A 74 2.27 -11.24 -16.01
C ASP A 74 3.49 -10.32 -16.08
N SER A 75 4.01 -10.00 -17.28
CA SER A 75 5.17 -9.11 -17.45
C SER A 75 4.95 -7.66 -16.97
N ASN A 76 3.68 -7.26 -16.81
CA ASN A 76 3.24 -5.90 -16.54
C ASN A 76 2.77 -5.69 -15.08
N PHE A 77 2.59 -6.77 -14.31
CA PHE A 77 2.32 -6.65 -12.88
C PHE A 77 3.52 -6.03 -12.15
N GLY A 78 3.23 -5.16 -11.17
CA GLY A 78 4.25 -4.34 -10.51
C GLY A 78 4.76 -3.13 -11.31
N LYS A 79 4.19 -2.88 -12.50
CA LYS A 79 4.57 -1.74 -13.36
C LYS A 79 3.39 -0.91 -13.82
N MET A 80 2.22 -1.53 -13.98
CA MET A 80 1.03 -0.89 -14.50
C MET A 80 -0.03 -0.72 -13.41
N ARG A 81 -0.69 0.44 -13.42
CA ARG A 81 -1.90 0.72 -12.63
C ARG A 81 -3.05 1.05 -13.57
N VAL A 82 -4.27 0.79 -13.11
CA VAL A 82 -5.48 1.05 -13.86
C VAL A 82 -6.36 2.04 -13.14
N ILE A 83 -6.95 2.96 -13.91
CA ILE A 83 -8.12 3.74 -13.50
C ILE A 83 -9.28 3.24 -14.35
N ALA A 84 -10.31 2.69 -13.73
CA ALA A 84 -11.48 2.16 -14.45
C ALA A 84 -12.79 2.72 -13.86
N PRO A 85 -13.89 2.78 -14.63
CA PRO A 85 -15.19 3.15 -14.08
C PRO A 85 -15.58 2.24 -12.93
N SER A 86 -15.86 2.83 -11.76
CA SER A 86 -16.27 2.09 -10.57
C SER A 86 -17.65 1.46 -10.77
N TRP A 87 -17.81 0.20 -10.38
CA TRP A 87 -19.10 -0.47 -10.35
C TRP A 87 -19.43 -1.09 -8.98
N ASN A 88 -18.43 -1.63 -8.30
CA ASN A 88 -18.64 -2.23 -6.98
C ASN A 88 -17.48 -1.97 -5.99
N PRO A 89 -17.05 -0.71 -5.78
CA PRO A 89 -15.93 -0.42 -4.89
C PRO A 89 -16.37 -0.57 -3.42
N VAL A 90 -15.88 -1.61 -2.76
CA VAL A 90 -16.19 -1.88 -1.34
C VAL A 90 -15.14 -1.22 -0.46
N CYS A 91 -15.57 -0.76 0.72
CA CYS A 91 -14.79 0.03 1.66
C CYS A 91 -14.49 1.47 1.18
N THR A 92 -14.44 2.39 2.14
CA THR A 92 -14.15 3.83 1.92
C THR A 92 -12.87 4.26 2.63
N MET A 93 -11.84 3.40 2.65
CA MET A 93 -10.56 3.69 3.32
C MET A 93 -9.83 4.88 2.70
N GLY A 94 -10.01 5.09 1.39
CA GLY A 94 -9.51 6.26 0.69
C GLY A 94 -10.35 6.60 -0.53
N TYR A 95 -10.83 7.83 -0.61
CA TYR A 95 -11.53 8.34 -1.77
C TYR A 95 -11.37 9.86 -1.87
N ALA A 96 -11.45 10.37 -3.10
CA ALA A 96 -11.64 11.79 -3.37
C ALA A 96 -13.04 12.01 -3.92
N ILE A 97 -13.57 13.23 -3.73
CA ILE A 97 -14.91 13.60 -4.18
C ILE A 97 -14.89 15.02 -4.73
N THR A 98 -15.54 15.24 -5.86
CA THR A 98 -15.73 16.61 -6.37
C THR A 98 -16.83 17.30 -5.58
N ARG A 99 -16.82 18.65 -5.56
CA ARG A 99 -17.89 19.41 -4.89
C ARG A 99 -19.29 18.98 -5.36
N ARG A 100 -19.46 18.82 -6.67
CA ARG A 100 -20.75 18.41 -7.26
C ARG A 100 -21.08 16.94 -6.94
N GLY A 101 -20.08 16.08 -6.89
CA GLY A 101 -20.24 14.71 -6.39
C GLY A 101 -20.72 14.67 -4.94
N ALA A 102 -20.18 15.53 -4.08
CA ALA A 102 -20.60 15.65 -2.69
C ALA A 102 -22.05 16.14 -2.56
N GLU A 103 -22.44 17.17 -3.31
CA GLU A 103 -23.82 17.66 -3.36
C GLU A 103 -24.80 16.55 -3.80
N ARG A 104 -24.42 15.75 -4.81
CA ARG A 104 -25.20 14.58 -5.26
C ARG A 104 -25.30 13.50 -4.19
N LEU A 105 -24.19 13.11 -3.55
CA LEU A 105 -24.22 12.11 -2.48
C LEU A 105 -25.06 12.57 -1.29
N ILE A 106 -24.97 13.84 -0.88
CA ILE A 106 -25.80 14.39 0.19
C ILE A 106 -27.28 14.33 -0.19
N LEU A 107 -27.64 14.71 -1.43
CA LEU A 107 -29.01 14.60 -1.90
C LEU A 107 -29.50 13.14 -1.90
N ASP A 108 -28.69 12.21 -2.39
CA ASP A 108 -29.12 10.85 -2.70
C ASP A 108 -28.98 9.84 -1.56
N ILE A 109 -28.04 10.06 -0.64
CA ILE A 109 -27.79 9.17 0.51
C ILE A 109 -28.25 9.83 1.82
N SER A 110 -28.10 11.14 1.98
CA SER A 110 -28.55 11.81 3.22
C SER A 110 -30.01 12.25 3.13
N TYR A 111 -30.36 13.10 2.15
CA TYR A 111 -31.70 13.68 2.06
C TYR A 111 -32.78 12.68 1.61
N ARG A 112 -32.50 11.87 0.57
CA ARG A 112 -33.41 10.80 0.11
C ARG A 112 -33.40 9.56 1.01
N GLY A 113 -32.40 9.46 1.89
CA GLY A 113 -32.27 8.39 2.88
C GLY A 113 -31.19 7.37 2.52
N ILE A 114 -30.52 6.91 3.58
CA ILE A 114 -29.51 5.86 3.54
C ILE A 114 -30.19 4.51 3.74
N THR A 115 -29.88 3.56 2.85
CA THR A 115 -30.53 2.24 2.78
C THR A 115 -29.59 1.08 3.15
N GLY A 116 -28.38 1.38 3.61
CA GLY A 116 -27.36 0.40 3.99
C GLY A 116 -26.09 1.08 4.51
N PRO A 117 -25.01 0.32 4.71
CA PRO A 117 -23.69 0.89 4.96
C PRO A 117 -23.31 1.89 3.87
N VAL A 118 -22.55 2.94 4.24
CA VAL A 118 -22.26 4.08 3.36
C VAL A 118 -21.63 3.65 2.04
N ASP A 119 -20.68 2.71 2.07
CA ASP A 119 -20.03 2.18 0.88
C ASP A 119 -21.00 1.42 -0.03
N ILE A 120 -21.86 0.56 0.54
CA ILE A 120 -22.91 -0.16 -0.18
C ILE A 120 -23.92 0.79 -0.83
N ASP A 121 -24.28 1.88 -0.15
CA ASP A 121 -25.18 2.87 -0.72
C ASP A 121 -24.51 3.66 -1.85
N ILE A 122 -23.23 4.01 -1.73
CA ILE A 122 -22.47 4.62 -2.83
C ILE A 122 -22.41 3.68 -4.03
N ILE A 123 -22.15 2.37 -3.82
CA ILE A 123 -22.21 1.34 -4.87
C ILE A 123 -23.56 1.37 -5.59
N ARG A 124 -24.67 1.38 -4.85
CA ARG A 124 -26.02 1.46 -5.45
C ARG A 124 -26.18 2.70 -6.32
N LYS A 125 -25.69 3.86 -5.87
CA LYS A 125 -25.75 5.11 -6.67
C LYS A 125 -24.85 5.06 -7.91
N LEU A 126 -23.71 4.39 -7.85
CA LEU A 126 -22.85 4.13 -9.02
C LEU A 126 -23.56 3.23 -10.03
N GLN A 127 -24.14 2.12 -9.58
CA GLN A 127 -24.83 1.15 -10.43
C GLN A 127 -26.09 1.72 -11.07
N GLN A 128 -26.83 2.56 -10.35
CA GLN A 128 -27.96 3.31 -10.88
C GLN A 128 -27.53 4.46 -11.81
N GLY A 129 -26.23 4.76 -11.85
CA GLY A 129 -25.65 5.86 -12.62
C GLY A 129 -26.16 7.24 -12.19
N ILE A 130 -26.50 7.37 -10.91
CA ILE A 130 -26.84 8.64 -10.23
C ILE A 130 -25.57 9.47 -10.02
N ILE A 131 -24.46 8.80 -9.70
CA ILE A 131 -23.13 9.38 -9.60
C ILE A 131 -22.15 8.68 -10.54
N ARG A 132 -21.03 9.36 -10.84
CA ARG A 132 -19.93 8.86 -11.68
C ARG A 132 -18.71 8.54 -10.84
N GLY A 133 -18.27 7.29 -10.85
CA GLY A 133 -17.11 6.84 -10.09
C GLY A 133 -15.99 6.32 -10.97
N TYR A 134 -14.76 6.50 -10.51
CA TYR A 134 -13.59 5.77 -11.00
C TYR A 134 -12.86 5.13 -9.82
N THR A 135 -12.28 3.95 -10.05
CA THR A 135 -11.45 3.24 -9.07
C THR A 135 -10.04 3.11 -9.60
N ILE A 136 -9.07 3.29 -8.72
CA ILE A 136 -7.67 3.01 -8.98
C ILE A 136 -7.33 1.59 -8.50
N THR A 137 -6.83 0.74 -9.40
CA THR A 137 -6.47 -0.67 -9.11
C THR A 137 -5.02 -0.98 -9.53
N PRO A 138 -4.19 -1.55 -8.63
CA PRO A 138 -4.45 -1.80 -7.20
C PRO A 138 -4.70 -0.48 -6.43
N PRO A 139 -5.20 -0.50 -5.18
CA PRO A 139 -5.42 0.73 -4.42
C PRO A 139 -4.11 1.45 -4.06
N LEU A 140 -4.21 2.75 -3.76
CA LEU A 140 -3.13 3.58 -3.21
C LEU A 140 -3.10 3.57 -1.69
N PHE A 141 -4.25 3.30 -1.07
CA PHE A 141 -4.41 3.19 0.38
C PHE A 141 -5.03 1.82 0.71
N SER A 142 -4.49 1.13 1.70
CA SER A 142 -5.10 -0.08 2.23
C SER A 142 -5.05 -0.08 3.74
N ALA A 143 -5.93 -0.87 4.36
CA ALA A 143 -5.95 -1.04 5.80
C ALA A 143 -4.59 -1.53 6.31
N TRP A 144 -4.20 -1.05 7.48
CA TRP A 144 -3.10 -1.61 8.24
C TRP A 144 -3.68 -2.68 9.16
N ARG A 145 -3.33 -3.93 8.91
CA ARG A 145 -3.72 -5.07 9.73
C ARG A 145 -2.67 -5.31 10.79
N VAL A 146 -3.08 -5.77 11.96
CA VAL A 146 -2.18 -6.16 13.04
C VAL A 146 -2.49 -7.58 13.47
N ASP A 147 -1.49 -8.31 13.91
CA ASP A 147 -1.69 -9.63 14.47
C ASP A 147 -2.23 -9.50 15.91
N GLY A 148 -3.47 -9.93 16.17
CA GLY A 148 -4.06 -9.96 17.52
C GLY A 148 -5.54 -9.56 17.64
N ALA A 149 -6.16 -9.88 18.76
CA ALA A 149 -7.61 -9.72 18.97
C ALA A 149 -8.10 -8.26 19.18
N LYS A 150 -7.20 -7.27 19.12
CA LYS A 150 -7.50 -5.88 19.52
C LYS A 150 -7.86 -4.94 18.37
N ASP A 151 -7.77 -5.38 17.12
CA ASP A 151 -8.22 -4.59 15.97
C ASP A 151 -9.55 -5.11 15.43
N SER A 152 -10.51 -4.20 15.24
CA SER A 152 -11.87 -4.50 14.78
C SER A 152 -11.94 -5.02 13.35
N ASP A 153 -10.81 -4.95 12.65
CA ASP A 153 -10.69 -5.19 11.23
C ASP A 153 -9.97 -6.53 10.91
N ASN A 154 -9.56 -7.27 11.95
CA ASN A 154 -8.92 -8.57 11.84
C ASN A 154 -9.93 -9.68 11.55
N GLN A 155 -9.58 -10.59 10.64
CA GLN A 155 -10.22 -11.91 10.61
C GLN A 155 -9.96 -12.55 11.98
N ALA A 156 -10.99 -13.08 12.63
CA ALA A 156 -10.86 -13.69 13.94
C ALA A 156 -9.73 -14.73 13.91
N LEU A 157 -8.57 -14.38 14.44
CA LEU A 157 -7.48 -15.32 14.62
C LEU A 157 -7.89 -16.20 15.79
N GLU A 158 -7.89 -17.51 15.56
CA GLU A 158 -8.22 -18.52 16.58
C GLU A 158 -7.37 -18.38 17.85
N ASN A 159 -6.19 -17.77 17.73
CA ASN A 159 -5.28 -17.50 18.84
C ASN A 159 -4.75 -16.07 18.74
N ASP A 160 -4.94 -15.28 19.81
CA ASP A 160 -4.34 -13.95 19.96
C ASP A 160 -2.81 -14.08 20.00
N GLN A 161 -2.15 -13.85 18.87
CA GLN A 161 -0.69 -13.83 18.79
C GLN A 161 -0.08 -12.47 19.18
N SER A 162 -0.89 -11.54 19.72
CA SER A 162 -0.36 -10.27 20.19
C SER A 162 0.63 -10.52 21.34
N LYS A 163 1.93 -10.38 21.04
CA LYS A 163 2.94 -10.33 22.08
C LYS A 163 2.77 -9.00 22.81
N LEU A 164 2.31 -9.08 24.07
CA LEU A 164 2.29 -7.92 24.97
C LEU A 164 3.64 -7.20 24.92
N GLY A 165 3.61 -5.91 24.59
CA GLY A 165 4.81 -5.05 24.54
C GLY A 165 5.43 -4.86 23.15
N THR A 166 5.06 -5.61 22.11
CA THR A 166 5.59 -5.38 20.75
C THR A 166 4.78 -4.37 19.93
N GLY A 167 3.65 -3.92 20.46
CA GLY A 167 2.72 -3.03 19.75
C GLY A 167 2.33 -3.59 18.37
N ASN A 168 2.15 -2.68 17.41
CA ASN A 168 1.70 -3.01 16.05
C ASN A 168 2.87 -3.29 15.08
N LEU A 169 4.08 -3.60 15.59
CA LEU A 169 5.29 -3.76 14.76
C LEU A 169 5.19 -4.89 13.73
N ASN A 170 4.43 -5.94 14.05
CA ASN A 170 4.20 -7.07 13.13
C ASN A 170 3.05 -6.83 12.15
N GLY A 171 2.47 -5.63 12.14
CA GLY A 171 1.39 -5.33 11.22
C GLY A 171 1.83 -5.31 9.76
N TYR A 172 0.82 -5.37 8.89
CA TYR A 172 1.03 -5.41 7.45
C TYR A 172 -0.10 -4.70 6.71
N SER A 173 0.21 -4.25 5.51
CA SER A 173 -0.78 -3.78 4.54
C SER A 173 -0.58 -4.60 3.28
N THR A 174 -1.68 -5.07 2.72
CA THR A 174 -1.72 -5.82 1.45
C THR A 174 -1.96 -4.87 0.29
N SER A 175 -1.61 -5.29 -0.92
CA SER A 175 -1.80 -4.52 -2.17
C SER A 175 -1.10 -3.16 -2.18
N LEU A 176 -0.03 -2.99 -1.38
CA LEU A 176 0.85 -1.83 -1.39
C LEU A 176 2.29 -2.29 -1.56
N LYS A 177 3.06 -1.60 -2.41
CA LYS A 177 4.49 -1.89 -2.60
C LYS A 177 5.31 -1.54 -1.36
N MET A 178 5.01 -0.41 -0.74
CA MET A 178 5.69 0.10 0.45
C MET A 178 4.66 0.66 1.43
N SER A 179 4.80 0.31 2.70
CA SER A 179 3.94 0.85 3.77
C SER A 179 4.63 2.03 4.43
N ALA A 180 3.92 3.18 4.51
CA ALA A 180 4.39 4.34 5.24
C ALA A 180 4.69 4.02 6.71
N ARG A 181 3.92 3.13 7.35
CA ARG A 181 4.16 2.71 8.74
C ARG A 181 5.48 1.95 8.89
N LYS A 182 5.75 1.00 7.99
CA LYS A 182 7.03 0.26 8.00
C LYS A 182 8.21 1.17 7.70
N GLU A 183 8.05 2.12 6.79
CA GLU A 183 9.12 3.06 6.44
C GLU A 183 9.39 4.06 7.57
N MET A 184 8.35 4.54 8.25
CA MET A 184 8.50 5.39 9.44
C MET A 184 9.33 4.70 10.53
N VAL A 185 9.13 3.40 10.78
CA VAL A 185 9.96 2.68 11.76
C VAL A 185 11.44 2.73 11.36
N LYS A 186 11.78 2.49 10.10
CA LYS A 186 13.19 2.53 9.65
C LYS A 186 13.85 3.89 9.83
N ILE A 187 13.11 4.97 9.61
CA ILE A 187 13.67 6.34 9.62
C ILE A 187 13.56 7.03 10.98
N LEU A 188 12.61 6.64 11.83
CA LEU A 188 12.30 7.29 13.11
C LEU A 188 12.67 6.47 14.35
N ASP A 189 12.96 5.17 14.21
CA ASP A 189 13.42 4.31 15.31
C ASP A 189 14.89 4.62 15.65
N LEU A 190 15.12 5.85 16.11
CA LEU A 190 16.41 6.39 16.46
C LEU A 190 16.68 6.16 17.94
N HIS A 191 17.75 5.42 18.24
CA HIS A 191 18.30 5.33 19.58
C HIS A 191 19.37 6.41 19.75
N ASN A 192 18.94 7.59 20.23
CA ASN A 192 19.80 8.77 20.41
C ASN A 192 21.16 8.46 21.06
N TRP A 193 21.20 7.57 22.06
CA TRP A 193 22.43 7.22 22.76
C TRP A 193 23.37 6.33 21.94
N ASP A 194 22.82 5.43 21.12
CA ASP A 194 23.60 4.58 20.21
C ASP A 194 24.13 5.39 19.02
N ASP A 195 23.38 6.41 18.58
CA ASP A 195 23.80 7.34 17.55
C ASP A 195 24.93 8.25 18.04
N VAL A 196 24.84 8.75 19.29
CA VAL A 196 25.91 9.55 19.93
C VAL A 196 27.19 8.72 20.11
N GLN A 197 27.08 7.45 20.50
CA GLN A 197 28.24 6.56 20.61
C GLN A 197 28.91 6.25 19.27
N ARG A 198 28.14 6.24 18.16
CA ARG A 198 28.69 6.09 16.81
C ARG A 198 29.36 7.36 16.28
N ALA A 199 28.90 8.54 16.72
CA ALA A 199 29.43 9.82 16.29
C ALA A 199 30.67 10.27 17.08
N LEU A 200 30.82 9.84 18.33
CA LEU A 200 31.97 10.17 19.16
C LEU A 200 33.01 9.05 19.06
N PRO A 201 34.31 9.35 18.88
CA PRO A 201 35.34 8.34 19.02
C PRO A 201 35.25 7.73 20.42
N PRO A 202 35.57 6.43 20.56
CA PRO A 202 35.63 5.80 21.88
C PRO A 202 36.55 6.63 22.77
N ARG A 203 36.12 6.91 24.01
CA ARG A 203 36.97 7.63 24.95
C ARG A 203 38.20 6.75 25.22
N PRO A 204 39.42 7.29 25.12
CA PRO A 204 40.61 6.53 25.48
C PRO A 204 40.48 6.06 26.92
N ASN A 205 40.84 4.80 27.17
CA ASN A 205 40.71 4.21 28.47
C ASN A 205 41.83 4.80 29.35
N PRO A 206 41.53 5.56 30.43
CA PRO A 206 42.55 6.30 31.18
C PRO A 206 43.57 5.39 31.90
N THR A 207 43.38 4.08 31.84
CA THR A 207 44.25 3.06 32.43
C THR A 207 45.07 2.26 31.41
N MET A 208 44.82 2.42 30.10
CA MET A 208 45.55 1.71 29.05
C MET A 208 46.59 2.63 28.40
N THR A 209 47.72 2.04 28.03
CA THR A 209 48.74 2.71 27.21
C THR A 209 48.31 2.72 25.74
N THR A 210 48.85 3.65 24.95
CA THR A 210 48.56 3.76 23.51
C THR A 210 48.88 2.50 22.70
N ALA A 211 49.80 1.66 23.20
CA ALA A 211 50.12 0.38 22.56
C ALA A 211 49.03 -0.67 22.81
N GLU A 212 48.50 -0.73 24.04
CA GLU A 212 47.43 -1.66 24.43
C GLU A 212 46.10 -1.27 23.74
N GLU A 213 45.82 0.03 23.58
CA GLU A 213 44.64 0.50 22.83
C GLU A 213 44.71 0.11 21.34
N ALA A 214 45.90 0.16 20.74
CA ALA A 214 46.08 -0.23 19.33
C ALA A 214 45.93 -1.74 19.11
N GLU A 215 46.37 -2.54 20.08
CA GLU A 215 46.23 -4.01 20.04
C GLU A 215 44.77 -4.43 20.16
N GLU A 216 44.02 -3.83 21.10
CA GLU A 216 42.59 -4.09 21.28
C GLU A 216 41.78 -3.69 20.04
N GLN A 217 42.08 -2.53 19.43
CA GLN A 217 41.42 -2.09 18.20
C GLN A 217 41.67 -3.05 17.03
N GLU A 218 42.89 -3.59 16.90
CA GLU A 218 43.22 -4.56 15.86
C GLU A 218 42.53 -5.92 16.10
N GLU A 219 42.40 -6.34 17.36
CA GLU A 219 41.67 -7.56 17.74
C GLU A 219 40.17 -7.43 17.44
N GLN A 220 39.56 -6.30 17.82
CA GLN A 220 38.17 -6.00 17.47
C GLN A 220 37.95 -5.94 15.94
N ARG A 221 38.91 -5.39 15.20
CA ARG A 221 38.86 -5.35 13.72
C ARG A 221 38.88 -6.76 13.13
N LYS A 222 39.75 -7.64 13.62
CA LYS A 222 39.82 -9.05 13.21
C LYS A 222 38.53 -9.80 13.51
N ALA A 223 37.99 -9.65 14.72
CA ALA A 223 36.73 -10.28 15.11
C ALA A 223 35.55 -9.83 14.22
N LYS A 224 35.53 -8.55 13.81
CA LYS A 224 34.50 -8.02 12.91
C LYS A 224 34.59 -8.60 11.50
N ILE A 225 35.81 -8.81 10.99
CA ILE A 225 36.06 -9.46 9.69
C ILE A 225 35.61 -10.93 9.75
N GLU A 226 35.96 -11.65 10.81
CA GLU A 226 35.59 -13.04 11.00
C GLU A 226 34.07 -13.22 11.08
N LYS A 227 33.38 -12.38 11.86
CA LYS A 227 31.92 -12.40 11.96
C LYS A 227 31.24 -12.18 10.60
N LYS A 228 31.77 -11.26 9.78
CA LYS A 228 31.26 -11.00 8.44
C LYS A 228 31.45 -12.21 7.52
N ALA A 229 32.60 -12.87 7.57
CA ALA A 229 32.87 -14.09 6.79
C ALA A 229 31.92 -15.24 7.17
N ILE A 230 31.59 -15.38 8.46
CA ILE A 230 30.63 -16.36 8.95
C ILE A 230 29.22 -16.06 8.41
N GLU A 231 28.77 -14.81 8.46
CA GLU A 231 27.46 -14.40 7.91
C GLU A 231 27.36 -14.65 6.40
N GLU A 232 28.40 -14.33 5.64
CA GLU A 232 28.44 -14.58 4.19
C GLU A 232 28.39 -16.09 3.90
N ALA A 233 29.15 -16.91 4.63
CA ALA A 233 29.12 -18.36 4.49
C ALA A 233 27.74 -18.97 4.82
N TRP A 234 27.07 -18.47 5.88
CA TRP A 234 25.71 -18.87 6.22
C TRP A 234 24.71 -18.51 5.11
N THR A 235 24.86 -17.33 4.51
CA THR A 235 23.99 -16.84 3.45
C THR A 235 24.14 -17.70 2.19
N THR A 236 25.38 -17.99 1.77
CA THR A 236 25.68 -18.86 0.63
C THR A 236 25.12 -20.26 0.84
N ARG A 237 25.33 -20.85 2.03
CA ARG A 237 24.83 -22.19 2.34
C ARG A 237 23.29 -22.27 2.32
N LYS A 238 22.61 -21.19 2.73
CA LYS A 238 21.16 -21.10 2.67
C LYS A 238 20.64 -21.05 1.22
N LEU A 239 21.36 -20.35 0.34
CA LEU A 239 21.10 -20.31 -1.11
C LEU A 239 21.32 -21.67 -1.79
N GLU A 240 22.43 -22.34 -1.47
CA GLU A 240 22.72 -23.69 -1.99
C GLU A 240 21.66 -24.71 -1.56
N MET A 241 21.23 -24.66 -0.30
CA MET A 241 20.13 -25.49 0.21
C MET A 241 18.81 -25.19 -0.49
N GLY A 242 18.51 -23.92 -0.79
CA GLY A 242 17.33 -23.54 -1.57
C GLY A 242 17.34 -24.15 -2.98
N LEU A 243 18.46 -24.04 -3.69
CA LEU A 243 18.65 -24.62 -5.03
C LEU A 243 18.59 -26.16 -5.02
N LEU A 244 19.09 -26.79 -3.95
CA LEU A 244 18.97 -28.24 -3.74
C LEU A 244 17.52 -28.65 -3.51
N MET A 245 16.75 -27.91 -2.71
CA MET A 245 15.34 -28.24 -2.49
C MET A 245 14.48 -28.05 -3.75
N GLU A 246 14.79 -27.06 -4.59
CA GLU A 246 14.13 -26.90 -5.91
C GLU A 246 14.42 -28.08 -6.87
N LYS A 247 15.62 -28.67 -6.81
CA LYS A 247 15.97 -29.86 -7.61
C LYS A 247 15.30 -31.16 -7.17
N TRP A 248 14.87 -31.24 -5.91
CA TRP A 248 14.26 -32.44 -5.33
C TRP A 248 12.73 -32.35 -5.21
N GLY A 249 12.14 -31.18 -5.50
CA GLY A 249 10.70 -30.92 -5.44
C GLY A 249 9.99 -30.80 -6.79
N GLY A 250 10.63 -31.24 -7.88
CA GLY A 250 10.06 -31.31 -9.24
C GLY A 250 9.74 -32.74 -9.67
#